data_AF-A0A238UPX5-F1
#
_entry.id   AF-A0A238UPX5-F1
#
_cell.length_a   1.000
_cell.length_b   1.000
_cell.length_c   1.000
_cell.angle_alpha   90.00
_cell.angle_beta   90.00
_cell.angle_gamma   90.00
#
_symmetry.space_group_name_H-M   'P 1'
#
loop_
_entity.id
_entity.type
_entity.pdbx_description
1 polymer ?
#
loop_
_entity_poly.entity_id
_entity_poly.type
_entity_poly.pdbx_seq_one_letter_code
_entity_poly.pdbx_strand_id
1 'polypeptide(L)' 'MLKNILNLEGAQELSIFEKKSINGGAFPVEPICGNVVWSASETVCLNYNPYYGPVYLGNNKCSIVGDVC' A
#
# COMPACT_ATOMS: atom_id res chain seq x y z
N MET A 1 -3.96 16.39 12.64
CA MET A 1 -2.64 16.14 12.01
C MET A 1 -1.92 15.06 12.81
N LEU A 2 -1.82 13.85 12.29
CA LEU A 2 -0.99 12.77 12.87
C LEU A 2 0.48 13.12 12.63
N LYS A 3 1.05 13.99 13.46
CA LYS A 3 2.49 14.28 13.42
C LYS A 3 3.24 13.09 14.01
N ASN A 4 4.01 12.40 13.17
CA ASN A 4 5.14 11.54 13.52
C ASN A 4 4.92 10.39 14.52
N ILE A 5 3.93 9.52 14.28
CA ILE A 5 3.88 8.20 14.97
C ILE A 5 5.21 7.44 14.80
N LEU A 6 5.87 7.60 13.65
CA LEU A 6 7.17 6.99 13.37
C LEU A 6 8.34 7.51 14.22
N ASN A 7 8.17 8.64 14.92
CA ASN A 7 9.19 9.18 15.81
C ASN A 7 8.93 8.81 17.28
N LEU A 8 7.89 8.02 17.58
CA LEU A 8 7.66 7.50 18.92
C LEU A 8 8.71 6.42 19.24
N GLU A 9 9.12 6.38 20.50
CA GLU A 9 9.97 5.31 21.02
C GLU A 9 9.29 3.95 20.79
N GLY A 10 10.03 2.97 20.26
CA GLY A 10 9.50 1.67 19.83
C GLY A 10 9.02 1.61 18.37
N ALA A 11 8.68 2.74 17.73
CA ALA A 11 8.32 2.74 16.29
C ALA A 11 9.53 2.43 15.38
N GLN A 12 10.74 2.47 15.93
CA GLN A 12 11.97 2.06 15.25
C GLN A 12 11.97 0.55 14.95
N GLU A 13 11.34 -0.26 15.81
CA GLU A 13 11.24 -1.71 15.70
C GLU A 13 10.26 -2.16 14.60
N LEU A 14 9.38 -1.27 14.15
CA LEU A 14 8.46 -1.55 13.06
C LEU A 14 9.22 -1.89 11.78
N SER A 15 8.75 -2.91 11.09
CA SER A 15 9.20 -3.25 9.75
C SER A 15 8.95 -2.10 8.77
N ILE A 16 9.69 -2.09 7.66
CA ILE A 16 9.49 -1.09 6.60
C ILE A 16 8.03 -1.09 6.10
N PHE A 17 7.35 -2.24 6.14
CA PHE A 17 5.96 -2.39 5.73
C PHE A 17 4.97 -1.76 6.72
N GLU A 18 5.17 -1.96 8.01
CA GLU A 18 4.36 -1.33 9.05
C GLU A 18 4.56 0.19 9.04
N LYS A 19 5.80 0.64 8.84
CA LYS A 19 6.11 2.07 8.68
C LYS A 19 5.39 2.69 7.47
N LYS A 20 5.32 1.97 6.34
CA LYS A 20 4.56 2.38 5.15
C LYS A 20 3.04 2.39 5.37
N SER A 21 2.52 1.42 6.13
CA SER A 21 1.10 1.34 6.48
C SER A 21 0.66 2.51 7.37
N ILE A 22 1.48 2.90 8.35
CA ILE A 22 1.26 4.07 9.21
C ILE A 22 1.26 5.38 8.41
N ASN A 23 2.07 5.45 7.35
CA ASN A 23 2.08 6.58 6.42
C ASN A 23 0.97 6.53 5.36
N GLY A 24 -0.01 5.62 5.49
CA GLY A 24 -1.23 5.62 4.66
C GLY A 24 -1.18 4.76 3.40
N GLY A 25 -0.25 3.81 3.29
CA GLY A 25 -0.24 2.82 2.21
C GLY A 25 -0.08 1.41 2.73
N ALA A 26 -1.19 0.68 2.87
CA ALA A 26 -1.15 -0.78 3.06
C ALA A 26 -0.97 -1.42 1.68
N PHE A 27 0.27 -1.69 1.29
CA PHE A 27 0.55 -2.38 0.04
C PHE A 27 0.12 -3.85 0.14
N PRO A 28 -0.60 -4.41 -0.84
CA PRO A 28 -0.82 -5.85 -0.88
C PRO A 28 0.53 -6.55 -1.00
N VAL A 29 0.80 -7.44 -0.04
CA VAL A 29 2.01 -8.26 0.05
C VAL A 29 1.77 -9.55 -0.73
N GLU A 30 2.76 -9.97 -1.52
CA GLU A 30 2.70 -11.17 -2.36
C GLU A 30 2.55 -12.46 -1.53
N PRO A 31 1.86 -13.50 -2.04
CA PRO A 31 1.24 -13.61 -3.37
C PRO A 31 -0.16 -12.98 -3.45
N ILE A 32 -0.47 -12.37 -4.59
CA ILE A 32 -1.73 -11.67 -4.86
C ILE A 32 -2.50 -12.51 -5.88
N CYS A 33 -3.71 -12.94 -5.51
CA CYS A 33 -4.58 -13.72 -6.38
C CYS A 33 -5.78 -12.88 -6.83
N GLY A 34 -6.03 -12.85 -8.14
CA GLY A 34 -7.19 -12.16 -8.71
C GLY A 34 -7.20 -10.64 -8.45
N ASN A 35 -8.40 -10.05 -8.46
CA ASN A 35 -8.54 -8.60 -8.30
C ASN A 35 -8.48 -8.18 -6.83
N VAL A 36 -7.52 -7.30 -6.50
CA VAL A 36 -7.36 -6.77 -5.14
C VAL A 36 -7.51 -5.25 -5.15
N VAL A 37 -8.32 -4.73 -4.24
CA VAL A 37 -8.51 -3.29 -4.03
C VAL A 37 -8.03 -2.92 -2.63
N TRP A 38 -7.22 -1.86 -2.52
CA TRP A 38 -6.71 -1.37 -1.24
C TRP A 38 -6.65 0.15 -1.18
N SER A 39 -6.44 0.69 0.03
CA SER A 39 -6.31 2.13 0.23
C SER A 39 -4.89 2.61 -0.07
N ALA A 40 -4.77 3.51 -1.06
CA ALA A 40 -3.53 4.13 -1.47
C ALA A 40 -3.80 5.49 -2.15
N SER A 41 -2.89 6.45 -1.96
CA SER A 41 -2.91 7.68 -2.76
C SER A 41 -2.65 7.37 -4.24
N GLU A 42 -3.05 8.30 -5.12
CA GLU A 42 -2.81 8.17 -6.56
C GLU A 42 -1.34 7.90 -6.89
N THR A 43 -0.43 8.65 -6.28
CA THR A 43 1.02 8.47 -6.46
C THR A 43 1.49 7.09 -6.02
N VAL A 44 0.95 6.55 -4.93
CA VAL A 44 1.34 5.22 -4.45
C VAL A 44 0.79 4.13 -5.37
N CYS A 45 -0.44 4.29 -5.84
CA CYS A 45 -1.09 3.36 -6.77
C CYS A 45 -0.32 3.24 -8.09
N LEU A 46 -0.04 4.39 -8.73
CA LEU A 46 0.59 4.43 -10.05
C LEU A 46 2.09 4.07 -10.02
N ASN A 47 2.73 4.08 -8.85
CA ASN A 47 4.11 3.61 -8.66
C ASN A 47 4.19 2.12 -8.26
N TYR A 48 3.05 1.41 -8.15
CA TYR A 48 3.06 -0.02 -7.86
C TYR A 48 3.67 -0.82 -9.03
N ASN A 49 4.05 -2.08 -8.79
CA ASN A 49 4.66 -2.93 -9.81
C ASN A 49 3.73 -3.00 -11.05
N PRO A 50 4.19 -2.52 -12.24
CA PRO A 50 3.38 -2.47 -13.45
C PRO A 50 2.88 -3.85 -13.93
N TYR A 51 3.56 -4.92 -13.51
CA TYR A 51 3.16 -6.29 -13.82
C TYR A 51 1.71 -6.58 -13.41
N TYR A 52 1.27 -6.04 -12.26
CA TYR A 52 -0.07 -6.27 -11.73
C TYR A 52 -1.13 -5.27 -12.25
N GLY A 53 -0.79 -4.42 -13.23
CA GLY A 53 -1.72 -3.48 -13.85
C GLY A 53 -2.45 -2.56 -12.86
N PRO A 54 -1.75 -1.73 -12.08
CA PRO A 54 -2.38 -0.88 -11.08
C PRO A 54 -3.31 0.17 -11.70
N VAL A 55 -4.51 0.31 -11.13
CA VAL A 55 -5.53 1.29 -11.54
C VAL A 55 -5.98 2.10 -10.33
N TYR A 56 -5.86 3.42 -10.42
CA TYR A 56 -6.40 4.33 -9.41
C TYR A 56 -7.90 4.54 -9.62
N LEU A 57 -8.70 4.20 -8.61
CA LEU A 57 -10.16 4.27 -8.67
C LEU A 57 -10.72 5.59 -8.12
N GLY A 58 -9.85 6.52 -7.70
CA GLY A 58 -10.25 7.71 -6.95
C GLY A 58 -10.45 7.43 -5.46
N ASN A 59 -10.68 8.48 -4.67
CA ASN A 59 -10.95 8.39 -3.22
C ASN A 59 -9.90 7.58 -2.44
N ASN A 60 -8.62 7.71 -2.79
CA ASN A 60 -7.52 6.95 -2.19
C ASN A 60 -7.72 5.43 -2.29
N LYS A 61 -8.29 4.92 -3.40
CA LYS A 61 -8.40 3.48 -3.68
C LYS A 61 -7.60 3.11 -4.92
N CYS A 62 -6.85 2.01 -4.80
CA CYS A 62 -6.10 1.40 -5.89
C CYS A 62 -6.58 -0.03 -6.12
N SER A 63 -6.56 -0.48 -7.37
CA SER A 63 -6.86 -1.85 -7.78
C SER A 63 -5.68 -2.44 -8.52
N ILE A 64 -5.44 -3.74 -8.35
CA ILE A 64 -4.50 -4.53 -9.15
C ILE A 64 -5.11 -5.87 -9.53
N VAL A 65 -4.50 -6.50 -10.51
CA VAL A 65 -4.80 -7.87 -10.94
C VAL A 65 -3.58 -8.74 -10.64
N GLY A 66 -3.73 -9.62 -9.66
CA GLY A 66 -2.78 -10.66 -9.32
C GLY A 66 -2.84 -11.85 -10.29
N ASP A 67 -1.89 -12.77 -10.15
CA ASP A 67 -1.86 -13.99 -10.96
C ASP A 67 -3.04 -14.92 -10.65
N VAL A 68 -3.26 -15.86 -11.56
CA VAL A 68 -4.21 -16.95 -11.34
C VAL A 68 -3.58 -17.93 -10.35
N CYS A 69 -4.15 -17.97 -9.16
CA CYS A 69 -4.09 -19.12 -8.28
C CYS A 69 -5.46 -19.84 -8.33
#